data_AF-A0A960K8N2-F1
#
_entry.id   AF-A0A960K8N2-F1
#
_cell.length_a   1.000
_cell.length_b   1.000
_cell.length_c   1.000
_cell.angle_alpha   90.00
_cell.angle_beta   90.00
_cell.angle_gamma   90.00
#
_symmetry.space_group_name_H-M   'P 1'
#
loop_
_entity.id
_entity.type
_entity.pdbx_description
1 polymer ?
#
loop_
_entity_poly.entity_id
_entity_poly.type
_entity_poly.pdbx_seq_one_letter_code
_entity_poly.pdbx_strand_id
1 'polypeptide(L)'
;VGMNYSTLLERSVDFDPFAAVMKPNYPSAPERVLGLQLIQMLWDRGEVDGYAAHLTDDPLPGSGANRVLLHTALGDHQVAPFTAEILARTAGMSIHRPVYGAGRTTDVDPGWGLPSIDYPSTGSALVVWDSGAPLAPLENVPPRAGRDPHGDPRADADAQQQKSDFLASGGSVTDVCGVVPCTA
;
A
#
# COMPACT_ATOMS: atom_id res chain seq x y z
N VAL A 1 4.00 -0.24 -2.17
CA VAL A 1 4.41 0.11 -0.78
C VAL A 1 3.35 -0.40 0.19
N GLY A 2 3.69 -0.72 1.44
CA GLY A 2 2.77 -1.27 2.45
C GLY A 2 3.47 -1.51 3.79
N MET A 3 2.76 -2.13 4.74
CA MET A 3 3.29 -2.54 6.07
C MET A 3 2.68 -3.90 6.48
N ASN A 4 2.82 -4.33 7.75
CA ASN A 4 2.24 -5.57 8.30
C ASN A 4 2.70 -6.83 7.54
N TYR A 5 3.97 -7.20 7.66
CA TYR A 5 4.49 -8.44 7.05
C TYR A 5 3.66 -9.69 7.37
N SER A 6 3.06 -9.76 8.55
CA SER A 6 2.12 -10.82 8.95
C SER A 6 0.93 -11.03 8.01
N THR A 7 0.46 -9.99 7.32
CA THR A 7 -0.61 -10.09 6.33
C THR A 7 -0.12 -9.95 4.89
N LEU A 8 1.09 -9.40 4.70
CA LEU A 8 1.68 -9.19 3.38
C LEU A 8 2.40 -10.42 2.82
N LEU A 9 3.20 -11.12 3.63
CA LEU A 9 4.22 -12.03 3.11
C LEU A 9 3.64 -13.20 2.30
N GLU A 10 2.57 -13.83 2.78
CA GLU A 10 1.91 -14.92 2.01
C GLU A 10 1.17 -14.41 0.76
N ARG A 11 1.04 -13.09 0.58
CA ARG A 11 0.46 -12.43 -0.59
C ARG A 11 1.51 -11.79 -1.50
N SER A 12 2.79 -12.06 -1.29
CA SER A 12 3.90 -11.51 -2.06
C SER A 12 4.66 -12.60 -2.82
N VAL A 13 4.93 -12.38 -4.11
CA VAL A 13 5.83 -13.27 -4.87
C VAL A 13 7.27 -13.22 -4.36
N ASP A 14 7.69 -12.11 -3.73
CA ASP A 14 9.03 -11.98 -3.15
C ASP A 14 9.23 -12.89 -1.94
N PHE A 15 8.14 -13.38 -1.36
CA PHE A 15 8.21 -14.33 -0.26
C PHE A 15 8.42 -15.78 -0.72
N ASP A 16 8.28 -16.08 -2.02
CA ASP A 16 8.45 -17.44 -2.56
C ASP A 16 9.73 -18.16 -2.13
N PRO A 17 10.95 -17.55 -2.20
CA PRO A 17 12.17 -18.23 -1.76
C PRO A 17 12.16 -18.59 -0.26
N PHE A 18 11.56 -17.74 0.58
CA PHE A 18 11.44 -18.00 2.01
C PHE A 18 10.35 -19.03 2.31
N ALA A 19 9.23 -18.95 1.59
CA ALA A 19 8.14 -19.91 1.68
C ALA A 19 8.59 -21.32 1.28
N ALA A 20 9.53 -21.46 0.33
CA ALA A 20 10.12 -22.74 -0.06
C ALA A 20 10.89 -23.42 1.09
N VAL A 21 11.47 -22.64 2.01
CA VAL A 21 12.11 -23.15 3.23
C VAL A 21 11.10 -23.33 4.36
N MET A 22 10.15 -22.40 4.51
CA MET A 22 9.17 -22.43 5.61
C MET A 22 8.16 -23.58 5.47
N LYS A 23 7.60 -23.81 4.28
CA LYS A 23 6.51 -24.78 4.07
C LYS A 23 6.88 -26.24 4.43
N PRO A 24 8.08 -26.77 4.09
CA PRO A 24 8.48 -28.11 4.53
C PRO A 24 8.66 -28.25 6.03
N ASN A 25 9.11 -27.19 6.72
CA ASN A 25 9.34 -27.18 8.16
C ASN A 25 8.06 -26.91 8.97
N TYR A 26 7.09 -26.22 8.37
CA TYR A 26 5.79 -25.89 8.96
C TYR A 26 4.67 -26.23 7.95
N PRO A 27 4.29 -27.52 7.81
CA PRO A 27 3.36 -27.96 6.77
C PRO A 27 1.93 -27.43 6.93
N SER A 28 1.51 -27.17 8.16
CA SER A 28 0.18 -26.64 8.47
C SER A 28 0.07 -25.16 8.08
N ALA A 29 -0.90 -24.82 7.23
CA ALA A 29 -1.15 -23.43 6.83
C ALA A 29 -1.55 -22.52 8.03
N PRO A 30 -2.47 -22.94 8.92
CA PRO A 30 -2.76 -22.18 10.13
C PRO A 30 -1.54 -21.93 11.03
N GLU A 31 -0.63 -22.89 11.17
CA GLU A 31 0.59 -22.71 11.98
C GLU A 31 1.53 -21.67 11.37
N ARG A 32 1.65 -21.64 10.03
CA ARG A 32 2.45 -20.62 9.34
C ARG A 32 1.87 -19.22 9.56
N VAL A 33 0.55 -19.06 9.40
CA VAL A 33 -0.14 -17.79 9.65
C VAL A 33 0.08 -17.34 11.09
N LEU A 34 -0.12 -18.22 12.06
CA LEU A 34 0.10 -17.91 13.48
C LEU A 34 1.58 -17.54 13.74
N GLY A 35 2.52 -18.29 13.17
CA GLY A 35 3.95 -18.01 13.29
C GLY A 35 4.32 -16.63 12.74
N LEU A 36 3.81 -16.26 11.57
CA LEU A 36 4.02 -14.95 10.95
C LEU A 36 3.40 -13.82 11.78
N GLN A 37 2.23 -14.04 12.40
CA GLN A 37 1.63 -13.07 13.32
C GLN A 37 2.45 -12.90 14.61
N LEU A 38 3.01 -13.99 15.15
CA LEU A 38 3.82 -13.90 16.38
C LEU A 38 5.18 -13.22 16.13
N ILE A 39 5.83 -13.52 15.00
CA ILE A 39 7.12 -12.90 14.67
C ILE A 39 6.98 -11.42 14.25
N GLN A 40 5.79 -10.98 13.82
CA GLN A 40 5.49 -9.57 13.55
C GLN A 40 5.90 -8.67 14.70
N MET A 41 5.58 -9.05 15.96
CA MET A 41 5.94 -8.27 17.15
C MET A 41 7.46 -8.01 17.28
N LEU A 42 8.30 -8.88 16.70
CA LEU A 42 9.73 -8.68 16.63
C LEU A 42 10.11 -7.72 15.49
N TRP A 43 9.44 -7.82 14.35
CA TRP A 43 9.65 -6.99 13.17
C TRP A 43 9.12 -5.56 13.31
N ASP A 44 8.14 -5.31 14.18
CA ASP A 44 7.59 -3.96 14.42
C ASP A 44 8.68 -2.93 14.77
N ARG A 45 9.78 -3.38 15.36
CA ARG A 45 10.95 -2.53 15.70
C ARG A 45 11.75 -2.07 14.49
N GLY A 46 11.55 -2.66 13.32
CA GLY A 46 12.32 -2.41 12.10
C GLY A 46 11.47 -2.28 10.84
N GLU A 47 10.15 -2.34 10.96
CA GLU A 47 9.21 -2.20 9.85
C GLU A 47 8.22 -1.05 10.11
N VAL A 48 7.45 -0.66 9.10
CA VAL A 48 6.60 0.55 9.16
C VAL A 48 5.47 0.39 10.17
N ASP A 49 4.94 -0.81 10.36
CA ASP A 49 3.80 -1.10 11.24
C ASP A 49 3.98 -0.58 12.69
N GLY A 50 5.17 -0.75 13.26
CA GLY A 50 5.46 -0.30 14.63
C GLY A 50 5.50 1.22 14.81
N TYR A 51 5.52 2.00 13.71
CA TYR A 51 5.69 3.45 13.72
C TYR A 51 4.62 4.20 12.92
N ALA A 52 3.74 3.50 12.21
CA ALA A 52 2.77 4.10 11.29
C ALA A 52 1.89 5.18 11.95
N ALA A 53 1.48 4.96 13.20
CA ALA A 53 0.68 5.91 13.98
C ALA A 53 1.41 7.22 14.30
N HIS A 54 2.74 7.23 14.18
CA HIS A 54 3.61 8.35 14.52
C HIS A 54 4.31 8.95 13.29
N LEU A 55 3.86 8.63 12.07
CA LEU A 55 4.47 9.18 10.85
C LEU A 55 4.09 10.64 10.60
N THR A 56 2.88 11.03 11.01
CA THR A 56 2.24 12.30 10.64
C THR A 56 2.02 13.19 11.86
N ASP A 57 0.82 13.17 12.45
CA ASP A 57 0.34 14.20 13.39
C ASP A 57 0.80 14.01 14.84
N ASP A 58 1.24 12.80 15.22
CA ASP A 58 1.75 12.46 16.56
C ASP A 58 3.17 11.86 16.48
N PRO A 59 4.20 12.62 16.10
CA PRO A 59 5.54 12.09 15.91
C PRO A 59 6.19 11.66 17.24
N LEU A 60 7.02 10.62 17.19
CA LEU A 60 7.81 10.18 18.34
C LEU A 60 8.79 11.27 18.83
N PRO A 61 9.17 11.27 20.12
CA PRO A 61 10.14 12.22 20.65
C PRO A 61 11.45 12.25 19.84
N GLY A 62 11.87 13.45 19.44
CA GLY A 62 13.08 13.65 18.63
C GLY A 62 12.89 13.50 17.13
N SER A 63 11.66 13.22 16.67
CA SER A 63 11.27 13.25 15.26
C SER A 63 10.32 14.41 14.96
N GLY A 64 10.29 14.87 13.70
CA GLY A 64 9.34 15.87 13.23
C GLY A 64 8.13 15.23 12.57
N ALA A 65 7.02 15.96 12.53
CA ALA A 65 5.86 15.57 11.73
C ALA A 65 6.24 15.50 10.25
N ASN A 66 5.91 14.39 9.59
CA ASN A 66 6.16 14.20 8.16
C ASN A 66 4.87 14.26 7.37
N ARG A 67 5.02 14.56 6.08
CA ARG A 67 3.98 14.31 5.08
C ARG A 67 4.37 13.08 4.29
N VAL A 68 3.40 12.24 4.00
CA VAL A 68 3.61 10.96 3.30
C VAL A 68 2.75 10.93 2.05
N LEU A 69 3.34 10.53 0.92
CA LEU A 69 2.62 10.21 -0.31
C LEU A 69 2.86 8.74 -0.65
N LEU A 70 1.80 7.95 -0.66
CA LEU A 70 1.83 6.52 -1.00
C LEU A 70 1.25 6.33 -2.39
N HIS A 71 2.03 5.70 -3.27
CA HIS A 71 1.55 5.18 -4.55
C HIS A 71 1.57 3.66 -4.52
N THR A 72 0.43 3.05 -4.83
CA THR A 72 0.29 1.59 -4.96
C THR A 72 -0.17 1.22 -6.37
N ALA A 73 0.17 0.01 -6.79
CA ALA A 73 -0.32 -0.55 -8.04
C ALA A 73 -1.48 -1.52 -7.77
N LEU A 74 -2.62 -1.34 -8.42
CA LEU A 74 -3.72 -2.30 -8.33
C LEU A 74 -3.27 -3.66 -8.88
N GLY A 75 -3.41 -4.71 -8.06
CA GLY A 75 -3.02 -6.06 -8.45
C GLY A 75 -1.52 -6.35 -8.36
N ASP A 76 -0.74 -5.51 -7.65
CA ASP A 76 0.69 -5.69 -7.37
C ASP A 76 1.03 -7.11 -6.88
N HIS A 77 2.00 -7.77 -7.54
CA HIS A 77 2.40 -9.14 -7.19
C HIS A 77 3.33 -9.17 -5.96
N GLN A 78 4.03 -8.07 -5.70
CA GLN A 78 5.07 -7.96 -4.67
C GLN A 78 4.51 -7.35 -3.39
N VAL A 79 3.68 -6.30 -3.48
CA VAL A 79 3.18 -5.56 -2.32
C VAL A 79 1.68 -5.30 -2.40
N ALA A 80 0.89 -6.09 -1.68
CA ALA A 80 -0.58 -6.01 -1.70
C ALA A 80 -1.09 -4.59 -1.31
N PRO A 81 -1.89 -3.92 -2.17
CA PRO A 81 -2.44 -2.59 -1.88
C PRO A 81 -3.23 -2.50 -0.57
N PHE A 82 -3.85 -3.61 -0.15
CA PHE A 82 -4.56 -3.71 1.13
C PHE A 82 -3.69 -3.28 2.31
N THR A 83 -2.40 -3.64 2.36
CA THR A 83 -1.54 -3.25 3.49
C THR A 83 -1.13 -1.78 3.44
N ALA A 84 -1.13 -1.17 2.26
CA ALA A 84 -0.98 0.27 2.11
C ALA A 84 -2.22 1.02 2.61
N GLU A 85 -3.41 0.47 2.44
CA GLU A 85 -4.63 1.05 3.00
C GLU A 85 -4.63 0.97 4.53
N ILE A 86 -4.15 -0.13 5.13
CA ILE A 86 -3.96 -0.19 6.59
C ILE A 86 -2.98 0.92 7.02
N LEU A 87 -1.83 1.05 6.35
CA LEU A 87 -0.87 2.12 6.60
C LEU A 87 -1.52 3.51 6.51
N ALA A 88 -2.29 3.76 5.46
CA ALA A 88 -2.97 5.03 5.26
C ALA A 88 -3.97 5.33 6.38
N ARG A 89 -4.73 4.33 6.84
CA ARG A 89 -5.69 4.49 7.95
C ARG A 89 -4.96 4.79 9.25
N THR A 90 -3.91 4.03 9.55
CA THR A 90 -3.12 4.18 10.78
C THR A 90 -2.40 5.53 10.83
N ALA A 91 -1.93 6.04 9.69
CA ALA A 91 -1.23 7.33 9.59
C ALA A 91 -2.17 8.53 9.34
N GLY A 92 -3.50 8.35 9.41
CA GLY A 92 -4.47 9.45 9.25
C GLY A 92 -4.51 10.07 7.86
N MET A 93 -4.19 9.30 6.81
CA MET A 93 -4.07 9.80 5.44
C MET A 93 -5.43 9.88 4.72
N SER A 94 -5.48 10.71 3.67
CA SER A 94 -6.62 10.74 2.74
C SER A 94 -6.34 9.90 1.48
N ILE A 95 -7.38 9.49 0.74
CA ILE A 95 -7.27 8.70 -0.50
C ILE A 95 -7.88 9.43 -1.69
N HIS A 96 -7.26 9.29 -2.87
CA HIS A 96 -7.84 9.78 -4.12
C HIS A 96 -9.18 9.09 -4.41
N ARG A 97 -10.17 9.84 -4.90
CA ARG A 97 -11.45 9.29 -5.33
C ARG A 97 -11.85 9.80 -6.72
N PRO A 98 -12.43 8.93 -7.59
CA PRO A 98 -12.76 7.52 -7.33
C PRO A 98 -11.53 6.60 -7.19
N VAL A 99 -11.54 5.68 -6.20
CA VAL A 99 -10.36 4.84 -5.89
C VAL A 99 -10.06 3.85 -7.03
N TYR A 100 -11.11 3.27 -7.62
CA TYR A 100 -11.02 2.22 -8.62
C TYR A 100 -11.97 2.50 -9.79
N GLY A 101 -11.58 2.04 -10.99
CA GLY A 101 -12.47 2.01 -12.15
C GLY A 101 -13.66 1.06 -11.96
N ALA A 102 -14.67 1.19 -12.82
CA ALA A 102 -15.83 0.31 -12.80
C ALA A 102 -15.40 -1.18 -12.94
N GLY A 103 -15.79 -2.01 -11.97
CA GLY A 103 -15.41 -3.43 -11.93
C GLY A 103 -13.94 -3.71 -11.56
N ARG A 104 -13.17 -2.68 -11.17
CA ARG A 104 -11.75 -2.79 -10.79
C ARG A 104 -11.54 -2.89 -9.28
N THR A 105 -12.48 -3.50 -8.58
CA THR A 105 -12.38 -3.81 -7.15
C THR A 105 -13.33 -4.93 -6.77
N THR A 106 -12.97 -5.66 -5.71
CA THR A 106 -13.86 -6.60 -5.02
C THR A 106 -14.41 -6.03 -3.72
N ASP A 107 -14.02 -4.81 -3.35
CA ASP A 107 -14.39 -4.18 -2.09
C ASP A 107 -15.86 -3.77 -2.12
N VAL A 108 -16.52 -3.95 -0.97
CA VAL A 108 -17.89 -3.44 -0.75
C VAL A 108 -17.88 -1.92 -0.60
N ASP A 109 -16.86 -1.38 0.07
CA ASP A 109 -16.66 0.06 0.26
C ASP A 109 -15.20 0.44 -0.09
N PRO A 110 -14.94 0.83 -1.36
CA PRO A 110 -13.62 1.25 -1.81
C PRO A 110 -13.01 2.40 -0.98
N GLY A 111 -11.85 2.13 -0.38
CA GLY A 111 -11.17 3.09 0.49
C GLY A 111 -11.88 3.30 1.83
N TRP A 112 -12.60 2.27 2.32
CA TRP A 112 -13.27 2.28 3.63
C TRP A 112 -12.41 2.93 4.71
N GLY A 113 -12.99 3.85 5.49
CA GLY A 113 -12.31 4.51 6.60
C GLY A 113 -11.25 5.55 6.22
N LEU A 114 -11.04 5.85 4.93
CA LEU A 114 -10.13 6.90 4.47
C LEU A 114 -10.92 8.11 3.93
N PRO A 115 -10.70 9.34 4.41
CA PRO A 115 -11.32 10.54 3.83
C PRO A 115 -10.83 10.78 2.39
N SER A 116 -11.59 11.56 1.61
CA SER A 116 -11.16 11.95 0.25
C SER A 116 -10.10 13.02 0.32
N ILE A 117 -9.15 13.02 -0.63
CA ILE A 117 -8.21 14.12 -0.77
C ILE A 117 -8.94 15.36 -1.30
N ASP A 118 -8.82 16.47 -0.58
CA ASP A 118 -9.15 17.81 -1.10
C ASP A 118 -7.91 18.39 -1.78
N TYR A 119 -7.96 18.55 -3.10
CA TYR A 119 -6.82 19.02 -3.89
C TYR A 119 -6.80 20.56 -4.06
N PRO A 120 -5.62 21.18 -4.09
CA PRO A 120 -4.33 20.61 -3.69
C PRO A 120 -4.28 20.39 -2.16
N SER A 121 -3.62 19.31 -1.73
CA SER A 121 -3.52 18.98 -0.29
C SER A 121 -2.11 19.18 0.24
N THR A 122 -1.98 19.88 1.37
CA THR A 122 -0.72 19.91 2.13
C THR A 122 -0.60 18.72 3.09
N GLY A 123 -1.57 17.80 3.11
CA GLY A 123 -1.57 16.62 3.96
C GLY A 123 -0.86 15.41 3.36
N SER A 124 -1.12 14.25 3.96
CA SER A 124 -0.64 12.95 3.51
C SER A 124 -1.70 12.23 2.67
N ALA A 125 -1.28 11.53 1.62
CA ALA A 125 -2.18 10.93 0.63
C ALA A 125 -1.81 9.51 0.21
N LEU A 126 -2.83 8.67 -0.02
CA LEU A 126 -2.75 7.41 -0.74
C LEU A 126 -3.38 7.58 -2.12
N VAL A 127 -2.67 7.10 -3.15
CA VAL A 127 -3.16 7.04 -4.52
C VAL A 127 -2.93 5.63 -5.06
N VAL A 128 -4.02 4.99 -5.49
CA VAL A 128 -3.98 3.68 -6.14
C VAL A 128 -3.96 3.89 -7.65
N TRP A 129 -3.02 3.25 -8.33
CA TRP A 129 -2.78 3.37 -9.76
C TRP A 129 -3.12 2.06 -10.45
N ASP A 130 -3.91 2.12 -11.52
CA ASP A 130 -4.35 0.95 -12.28
C ASP A 130 -3.70 0.88 -13.67
N SER A 131 -2.88 -0.16 -13.89
CA SER A 131 -2.22 -0.46 -15.17
C SER A 131 -2.86 -1.63 -15.92
N GLY A 132 -4.06 -2.03 -15.53
CA GLY A 132 -4.83 -3.11 -16.17
C GLY A 132 -4.43 -4.52 -15.73
N ALA A 133 -3.66 -4.67 -14.65
CA ALA A 133 -3.34 -5.98 -14.09
C ALA A 133 -4.62 -6.69 -13.58
N PRO A 134 -4.70 -8.03 -13.59
CA PRO A 134 -5.80 -8.74 -12.94
C PRO A 134 -5.94 -8.35 -11.47
N LEU A 135 -7.17 -8.39 -10.95
CA LEU A 135 -7.39 -8.18 -9.51
C LEU A 135 -6.68 -9.25 -8.71
N ALA A 136 -6.18 -8.87 -7.53
CA ALA A 136 -5.55 -9.80 -6.61
C ALA A 136 -6.57 -10.88 -6.16
N PRO A 137 -6.14 -12.14 -5.95
CA PRO A 137 -7.00 -13.17 -5.38
C PRO A 137 -7.50 -12.78 -3.98
N LEU A 138 -8.71 -13.21 -3.63
CA LEU A 138 -9.25 -13.03 -2.28
C LEU A 138 -8.59 -13.99 -1.28
N GLU A 139 -8.08 -15.12 -1.75
CA GLU A 139 -7.33 -16.09 -0.96
C GLU A 139 -5.97 -15.51 -0.53
N ASN A 140 -5.38 -16.07 0.54
CA ASN A 140 -4.07 -15.68 1.07
C ASN A 140 -2.91 -16.23 0.22
N VAL A 141 -2.83 -15.77 -1.03
CA VAL A 141 -1.81 -16.12 -2.02
C VAL A 141 -1.44 -14.88 -2.84
N PRO A 142 -0.22 -14.78 -3.39
CA PRO A 142 0.12 -13.65 -4.24
C PRO A 142 -0.64 -13.68 -5.56
N PRO A 143 -0.93 -12.52 -6.16
CA PRO A 143 -1.27 -12.44 -7.57
C PRO A 143 -0.13 -13.02 -8.42
N ARG A 144 -0.50 -13.78 -9.45
CA ARG A 144 0.46 -14.36 -10.41
C ARG A 144 0.00 -14.26 -11.87
N ALA A 145 -1.25 -13.87 -12.09
CA ALA A 145 -1.80 -13.72 -13.41
C ALA A 145 -1.42 -12.36 -14.01
N GLY A 146 -1.13 -12.34 -15.30
CA GLY A 146 -0.75 -11.12 -16.02
C GLY A 146 0.66 -10.65 -15.67
N ARG A 147 0.97 -9.41 -16.09
CA ARG A 147 2.23 -8.73 -15.78
C ARG A 147 2.16 -8.16 -14.37
N ASP A 148 3.26 -8.24 -13.63
CA ASP A 148 3.42 -7.58 -12.34
C ASP A 148 3.44 -6.04 -12.51
N PRO A 149 2.48 -5.31 -11.91
CA PRO A 149 2.38 -3.87 -12.06
C PRO A 149 3.22 -3.08 -11.04
N HIS A 150 3.98 -3.75 -10.17
CA HIS A 150 4.71 -3.12 -9.05
C HIS A 150 5.49 -1.85 -9.43
N GLY A 151 6.12 -1.86 -10.61
CA GLY A 151 6.94 -0.76 -11.11
C GLY A 151 6.18 0.37 -11.80
N ASP A 152 4.91 0.18 -12.15
CA ASP A 152 4.19 1.06 -13.08
C ASP A 152 3.96 2.46 -12.51
N PRO A 153 3.50 2.63 -11.25
CA PRO A 153 3.30 3.97 -10.68
C PRO A 153 4.63 4.72 -10.50
N ARG A 154 5.77 4.00 -10.54
CA ARG A 154 7.10 4.64 -10.54
C ARG A 154 7.50 5.10 -11.94
N ALA A 155 7.07 4.39 -12.97
CA ALA A 155 7.40 4.69 -14.37
C ALA A 155 6.43 5.68 -15.02
N ASP A 156 5.21 5.81 -14.51
CA ASP A 156 4.19 6.70 -15.04
C ASP A 156 4.53 8.19 -14.86
N ALA A 157 4.21 8.99 -15.88
CA ALA A 157 4.57 10.41 -15.95
C ALA A 157 3.74 11.27 -14.98
N ASP A 158 2.45 10.99 -14.84
CA ASP A 158 1.55 11.73 -13.95
C ASP A 158 1.89 11.41 -12.49
N ALA A 159 2.21 10.14 -12.19
CA ALA A 159 2.70 9.73 -10.88
C ALA A 159 4.05 10.38 -10.52
N GLN A 160 4.96 10.54 -11.49
CA GLN A 160 6.21 11.27 -11.31
C GLN A 160 5.98 12.76 -11.10
N GLN A 161 5.05 13.37 -11.84
CA GLN A 161 4.68 14.77 -11.65
C GLN A 161 4.14 15.02 -10.24
N GLN A 162 3.22 14.18 -9.75
CA GLN A 162 2.69 14.32 -8.39
C GLN A 162 3.77 14.19 -7.31
N LYS A 163 4.75 13.28 -7.49
CA LYS A 163 5.92 13.17 -6.59
C LYS A 163 6.77 14.43 -6.63
N SER A 164 7.01 14.98 -7.82
CA SER A 164 7.76 16.23 -8.00
C SER A 164 7.06 17.39 -7.28
N ASP A 165 5.76 17.55 -7.48
CA ASP A 165 4.95 18.60 -6.85
C ASP A 165 4.91 18.46 -5.32
N PHE A 166 4.81 17.23 -4.83
CA PHE A 166 4.77 16.94 -3.39
C PHE A 166 6.11 17.22 -2.70
N LEU A 167 7.22 16.81 -3.34
CA LEU A 167 8.59 16.93 -2.80
C LEU A 167 9.17 18.35 -2.95
N ALA A 168 8.57 19.20 -3.78
CA ALA A 168 8.97 20.59 -3.92
C ALA A 168 8.89 21.35 -2.58
N SER A 169 9.68 22.41 -2.45
CA SER A 169 9.59 23.30 -1.27
C SER A 169 8.22 23.98 -1.23
N GLY A 170 7.49 23.82 -0.13
CA GLY A 170 6.09 24.25 -0.05
C GLY A 170 5.13 23.45 -0.94
N GLY A 171 5.57 22.29 -1.42
CA GLY A 171 4.85 21.41 -2.33
C GLY A 171 3.57 20.84 -1.74
N SER A 172 2.73 20.25 -2.59
CA SER A 172 1.43 19.71 -2.22
C SER A 172 1.12 18.45 -3.03
N VAL A 173 0.18 17.64 -2.55
CA VAL A 173 -0.42 16.60 -3.37
C VAL A 173 -1.33 17.30 -4.38
N THR A 174 -0.98 17.20 -5.66
CA THR A 174 -1.71 17.79 -6.79
C THR A 174 -2.62 16.75 -7.44
N ASP A 175 -3.73 17.21 -8.03
CA ASP A 175 -4.62 16.32 -8.77
C ASP A 175 -4.07 16.09 -10.19
N VAL A 176 -3.54 14.90 -10.41
CA VAL A 176 -2.98 14.46 -11.71
C VAL A 176 -3.91 13.48 -12.43
N CYS A 177 -5.00 13.06 -11.79
CA CYS A 177 -5.94 12.05 -12.33
C CYS A 177 -7.31 12.68 -12.66
N GLY A 178 -7.63 13.82 -12.07
CA GLY A 178 -8.88 14.53 -12.27
C GLY A 178 -10.06 13.81 -11.63
N VAL A 179 -11.19 13.79 -12.34
CA VAL A 179 -12.46 13.19 -11.86
C VAL A 179 -12.56 11.68 -12.09
N VAL A 180 -11.46 11.03 -12.46
CA VAL A 180 -11.40 9.59 -12.77
C VAL A 180 -10.33 8.91 -11.91
N PRO A 181 -10.41 7.57 -11.70
CA PRO A 181 -9.34 6.83 -11.06
C PRO A 181 -8.00 7.01 -11.77
N CYS A 182 -6.90 6.95 -11.03
CA CYS A 182 -5.55 7.05 -11.57
C CYS A 182 -5.16 5.78 -12.35
N THR A 183 -4.50 5.98 -13.49
CA THR A 183 -4.01 4.90 -14.36
C THR A 183 -2.53 5.10 -14.66
N ALA A 184 -1.79 4.00 -14.85
CA ALA A 184 -0.35 4.00 -15.15
C ALA A 184 0.01 3.05 -16.29
#